data_AF-A0A3D0YPU9-F1
#
_entry.id   AF-A0A3D0YPU9-F1
#
_cell.length_a   1.000
_cell.length_b   1.000
_cell.length_c   1.000
_cell.angle_alpha   90.00
_cell.angle_beta   90.00
_cell.angle_gamma   90.00
#
_symmetry.space_group_name_H-M   'P 1'
#
loop_
_entity.id
_entity.type
_entity.pdbx_description
1 polymer ?
#
loop_
_entity_poly.entity_id
_entity_poly.type
_entity_poly.pdbx_seq_one_letter_code
_entity_poly.pdbx_strand_id
1 'polypeptide(L)'
;MHAHEGVDAWHHGHSYVRGHWAKTGESTPMIIAKCSHDTDYIAWLLDSQCKSVSSYGRLSYFNESHAPEGATARCTDGCPHAAPQGGSCMYDA
;
A
#
# COMPACT_ATOMS: atom_id res chain seq x y z
N MET A 1 21.00 -10.55 -0.95
CA MET A 1 20.60 -9.24 -1.47
C MET A 1 19.11 -9.32 -1.75
N HIS A 2 18.29 -8.54 -1.04
CA HIS A 2 16.83 -8.53 -1.23
C HIS A 2 16.49 -7.46 -2.28
N ALA A 3 16.42 -7.85 -3.56
CA ALA A 3 16.03 -6.96 -4.65
C ALA A 3 14.49 -6.98 -4.82
N HIS A 4 13.78 -6.35 -3.89
CA HIS A 4 12.33 -6.19 -3.92
C HIS A 4 11.97 -4.79 -3.44
N GLU A 5 10.87 -4.24 -3.94
CA GLU A 5 10.41 -2.87 -3.67
C GLU A 5 9.94 -2.60 -2.22
N GLY A 6 10.08 -3.58 -1.31
CA GLY A 6 9.66 -3.48 0.09
C GLY A 6 8.18 -3.18 0.27
N VAL A 7 7.35 -3.60 -0.69
CA VAL A 7 5.91 -3.34 -0.72
C VAL A 7 5.17 -4.43 0.06
N ASP A 8 5.39 -4.44 1.38
CA ASP A 8 4.74 -5.39 2.27
C ASP A 8 3.42 -4.84 2.82
N ALA A 9 2.69 -5.69 3.55
CA ALA A 9 1.38 -5.35 4.07
C ALA A 9 1.42 -4.18 5.08
N TRP A 10 2.49 -4.05 5.89
CA TRP A 10 2.69 -2.90 6.77
C TRP A 10 2.95 -1.60 6.00
N HIS A 11 3.75 -1.68 4.93
CA HIS A 11 3.96 -0.55 4.04
C HIS A 11 2.63 -0.08 3.43
N HIS A 12 1.75 -1.00 3.02
CA HIS A 12 0.42 -0.65 2.53
C HIS A 12 -0.47 0.01 3.58
N GLY A 13 -0.55 -0.56 4.79
CA GLY A 13 -1.32 0.02 5.89
C GLY A 13 -0.85 1.45 6.20
N HIS A 14 0.45 1.63 6.40
CA HIS A 14 1.02 2.93 6.72
C HIS A 14 0.87 3.93 5.56
N SER A 15 1.16 3.53 4.32
CA SER A 15 1.27 4.46 3.19
C SER A 15 -0.08 4.79 2.53
N TYR A 16 -0.94 3.78 2.37
CA TYR A 16 -2.15 3.85 1.54
C TYR A 16 -3.45 3.70 2.32
N VAL A 17 -3.41 3.39 3.63
CA VAL A 17 -4.59 3.45 4.50
C VAL A 17 -4.57 4.70 5.36
N ARG A 18 -3.44 5.00 6.02
CA ARG A 18 -3.32 6.18 6.92
C ARG A 18 -2.38 7.28 6.43
N GLY A 19 -1.51 6.96 5.48
CA GLY A 19 -0.43 7.82 5.04
C GLY A 19 -0.82 8.79 3.95
N HIS A 20 0.19 9.49 3.43
CA HIS A 20 0.03 10.56 2.45
C HIS A 20 -0.62 10.10 1.13
N TRP A 21 -0.60 8.80 0.82
CA TRP A 21 -1.15 8.25 -0.42
C TRP A 21 -2.50 7.57 -0.24
N ALA A 22 -3.19 7.78 0.89
CA ALA A 22 -4.51 7.19 1.16
C ALA A 22 -5.63 7.70 0.23
N LYS A 23 -5.41 8.81 -0.47
CA LYS A 23 -6.37 9.37 -1.42
C LYS A 23 -5.88 9.18 -2.85
N THR A 24 -6.66 8.46 -3.66
CA THR A 24 -6.33 8.18 -5.06
C THR A 24 -6.06 9.42 -5.90
N GLY A 25 -6.80 10.52 -5.68
CA GLY A 25 -6.61 11.77 -6.42
C GLY A 25 -5.33 12.53 -6.06
N GLU A 26 -4.68 12.19 -4.94
CA GLU A 26 -3.43 12.80 -4.46
C GLU A 26 -2.24 11.82 -4.57
N SER A 27 -2.45 10.61 -5.12
CA SER A 27 -1.46 9.55 -5.20
C SER A 27 -1.15 9.14 -6.64
N THR A 28 -0.04 8.42 -6.84
CA THR A 28 0.28 7.78 -8.11
C THR A 28 -0.11 6.29 -8.09
N PRO A 29 -0.34 5.65 -9.25
CA PRO A 29 -0.51 4.20 -9.31
C PRO A 29 0.71 3.47 -8.76
N MET A 30 0.50 2.32 -8.12
CA MET A 30 1.58 1.52 -7.49
C MET A 30 2.76 1.23 -8.41
N ILE A 31 2.49 0.91 -9.68
CA ILE A 31 3.53 0.63 -10.68
C ILE A 31 4.45 1.83 -10.91
N ILE A 32 3.93 3.06 -10.81
CA ILE A 32 4.75 4.27 -10.94
C ILE A 32 5.46 4.57 -9.61
N ALA A 33 4.75 4.45 -8.49
CA ALA A 33 5.30 4.76 -7.17
C ALA A 33 6.49 3.86 -6.77
N LYS A 34 6.54 2.63 -7.29
CA LYS A 34 7.51 1.61 -6.88
C LYS A 34 8.33 1.02 -8.02
N CYS A 35 7.83 1.04 -9.26
CA CYS A 35 8.53 0.40 -10.38
C CYS A 35 8.88 1.37 -11.52
N SER A 36 8.84 2.69 -11.32
CA SER A 36 9.21 3.64 -12.38
C SER A 36 10.64 3.42 -12.87
N HIS A 37 11.57 3.22 -11.94
CA HIS A 37 12.97 2.96 -12.24
C HIS A 37 13.17 1.61 -12.94
N ASP A 38 12.40 0.57 -12.55
CA ASP A 38 12.40 -0.72 -13.26
C ASP A 38 11.97 -0.54 -14.72
N THR A 39 10.92 0.25 -14.96
CA THR A 39 10.46 0.51 -16.33
C THR A 39 11.49 1.28 -17.15
N ASP A 40 12.21 2.22 -16.53
CA ASP A 40 13.29 2.95 -17.17
C ASP A 40 14.46 2.04 -17.52
N TYR A 41 14.85 1.15 -16.61
CA TYR A 41 15.90 0.15 -16.86
C TYR A 41 15.52 -0.81 -17.98
N ILE A 42 14.28 -1.28 -18.02
CA ILE A 42 13.80 -2.15 -19.11
C ILE A 42 13.88 -1.41 -20.46
N ALA A 43 13.41 -0.17 -20.52
CA ALA A 43 13.48 0.64 -21.74
C ALA A 43 14.92 0.86 -22.20
N TRP A 44 15.83 1.14 -21.26
CA TRP A 44 17.26 1.31 -21.53
C TRP A 44 17.94 0.02 -22.01
N LEU A 45 17.70 -1.11 -21.33
CA LEU A 45 18.29 -2.41 -21.69
C LEU A 45 17.84 -2.90 -23.06
N LEU A 46 16.61 -2.58 -23.46
CA LEU A 46 16.04 -2.99 -24.73
C LEU A 46 16.29 -1.99 -25.87
N ASP A 47 16.92 -0.83 -25.57
CA ASP A 47 17.09 0.30 -26.49
C ASP A 47 15.80 0.62 -27.27
N SER A 48 14.67 0.62 -26.55
CA SER A 48 13.35 0.72 -27.15
C SER A 48 12.35 1.46 -26.27
N GLN A 49 11.46 2.22 -26.90
CA GLN A 49 10.42 2.95 -26.21
C GLN A 49 9.23 2.05 -25.83
N CYS A 50 8.80 2.17 -24.58
CA CYS A 50 7.58 1.52 -24.11
C CYS A 50 6.35 2.05 -24.87
N LYS A 51 5.58 1.14 -25.48
CA LYS A 51 4.34 1.50 -26.19
C LYS A 51 3.14 1.60 -25.26
N SER A 52 3.10 0.80 -24.20
CA SER A 52 1.98 0.74 -23.26
C SER A 52 2.39 0.08 -21.96
N VAL A 53 1.85 0.57 -20.85
CA VAL A 53 1.95 -0.04 -19.53
C VAL A 53 0.54 -0.26 -19.00
N SER A 54 0.28 -1.43 -18.42
CA SER A 54 -0.97 -1.72 -17.72
C SER A 54 -0.67 -2.32 -16.36
N SER A 55 -1.36 -1.81 -15.34
CA SER A 55 -1.31 -2.33 -13.98
C SER A 55 -2.71 -2.38 -13.41
N TYR A 56 -3.02 -3.46 -12.68
CA TYR A 56 -4.34 -3.71 -12.12
C TYR A 56 -4.21 -3.97 -10.63
N GLY A 57 -5.13 -3.43 -9.85
CA GLY A 57 -5.21 -3.61 -8.42
C GLY A 57 -6.64 -3.39 -7.93
N ARG A 58 -6.96 -3.93 -6.75
CA ARG A 58 -8.27 -3.79 -6.11
C ARG A 58 -8.09 -3.61 -4.61
N LEU A 59 -9.00 -2.85 -3.98
CA LEU A 59 -9.12 -2.75 -2.53
C LEU A 59 -9.71 -4.04 -1.93
N SER A 60 -8.88 -5.08 -1.84
CA SER A 60 -9.33 -6.41 -1.42
C SER A 60 -9.21 -6.64 0.09
N TYR A 61 -8.25 -6.00 0.76
CA TYR A 61 -7.91 -6.31 2.16
C TYR A 61 -8.31 -5.21 3.14
N PHE A 62 -7.86 -3.98 2.94
CA PHE A 62 -8.14 -2.86 3.84
C PHE A 62 -9.50 -2.23 3.55
N ASN A 63 -10.58 -2.93 3.89
CA ASN A 63 -11.96 -2.47 3.70
C ASN A 63 -12.84 -2.87 4.88
N GLU A 64 -14.04 -2.29 4.96
CA GLU A 64 -14.96 -2.47 6.09
C GLU A 64 -15.31 -3.94 6.37
N SER A 65 -15.38 -4.80 5.34
CA SER A 65 -15.72 -6.21 5.54
C SER A 65 -14.61 -7.02 6.21
N HIS A 66 -13.38 -6.50 6.23
CA HIS A 66 -12.23 -7.13 6.88
C HIS A 66 -11.81 -6.37 8.15
N ALA A 67 -12.57 -5.36 8.58
CA ALA A 67 -12.31 -4.68 9.84
C ALA A 67 -12.50 -5.67 11.01
N PRO A 68 -11.56 -5.70 11.99
CA PRO A 68 -11.71 -6.57 13.16
C PRO A 68 -13.01 -6.30 13.92
N GLU A 69 -13.65 -7.36 14.40
CA GLU A 69 -14.86 -7.22 15.21
C GLU A 69 -14.59 -6.40 16.48
N GLY A 70 -15.46 -5.44 16.78
CA GLY A 70 -15.29 -4.54 17.92
C GLY A 70 -14.25 -3.44 17.71
N ALA A 71 -13.72 -3.27 16.51
CA ALA A 71 -12.91 -2.10 16.19
C ALA A 71 -13.74 -0.81 16.26
N THR A 72 -13.14 0.24 16.82
CA THR A 72 -13.73 1.58 16.86
C THR A 72 -13.51 2.32 15.55
N ALA A 73 -14.19 3.45 15.35
CA ALA A 73 -14.06 4.27 14.14
C ALA A 73 -12.63 4.77 13.90
N ARG A 74 -11.89 5.10 14.96
CA ARG A 74 -10.44 5.35 14.91
C ARG A 74 -9.72 4.50 15.93
N CYS A 75 -8.51 4.06 15.62
CA CYS A 75 -7.70 3.28 16.57
C CYS A 75 -7.38 4.04 17.87
N THR A 76 -7.32 5.38 17.81
CA THR A 76 -7.13 6.25 18.98
C THR A 76 -8.34 6.32 19.91
N ASP A 77 -9.51 5.82 19.51
CA ASP A 77 -10.74 5.90 20.30
C ASP A 77 -10.84 4.78 21.35
N GLY A 78 -9.69 4.24 21.78
CA GLY A 78 -9.61 3.10 22.70
C GLY A 78 -9.90 1.76 22.02
N CYS A 79 -9.49 1.61 20.74
CA CYS A 79 -9.68 0.36 20.00
C CYS A 79 -8.98 -0.81 20.72
N PRO A 80 -9.66 -1.94 20.97
CA PRO A 80 -9.03 -3.10 21.61
C PRO A 80 -7.92 -3.74 20.76
N HIS A 81 -7.91 -3.43 19.46
CA HIS A 81 -6.93 -3.94 18.49
C HIS A 81 -5.77 -2.97 18.24
N ALA A 82 -5.78 -1.77 18.85
CA ALA A 82 -4.68 -0.82 18.72
C ALA A 82 -3.60 -1.09 19.78
N ALA A 83 -2.34 -0.73 19.50
CA ALA A 83 -1.29 -0.82 20.49
C ALA A 83 -1.54 0.14 21.68
N PRO A 84 -1.29 -0.26 22.95
CA PRO A 84 -0.69 -1.52 23.39
C PRO A 84 -1.68 -2.68 23.63
N GLN A 85 -2.98 -2.48 23.48
CA GLN A 85 -4.00 -3.48 23.82
C GLN A 85 -4.12 -4.64 22.80
N GLY A 86 -3.65 -4.46 21.56
CA GLY A 86 -3.75 -5.49 20.50
C GLY A 86 -2.82 -5.31 19.30
N GLY A 87 -1.57 -4.87 19.52
CA GLY A 87 -0.60 -4.36 18.52
C GLY A 87 -0.13 -5.26 17.36
N SER A 88 -0.96 -6.17 16.86
CA SER A 88 -0.77 -6.91 15.60
C SER A 88 -1.81 -6.58 14.53
N CYS A 89 -2.74 -5.67 14.82
CA CYS A 89 -3.74 -5.25 13.85
C CYS A 89 -3.12 -4.52 12.65
N MET A 90 -3.32 -5.05 11.45
CA MET A 90 -2.79 -4.46 10.21
C MET A 90 -3.39 -3.09 9.88
N TYR A 91 -4.58 -2.80 10.43
CA TYR A 91 -5.21 -1.48 10.32
C TYR A 91 -4.61 -0.47 11.30
N ASP A 92 -3.79 -0.91 12.27
CA ASP A 92 -3.07 -0.08 13.23
C ASP A 92 -1.64 0.25 12.82
N ALA A 93 -1.38 0.31 11.51
CA ALA A 93 -0.14 0.81 10.93
C ALA A 93 -0.07 2.36 10.89
#